data_AF-A0A352NMG8-F1
#
_entry.id   AF-A0A352NMG8-F1
#
_cell.length_a   1.000
_cell.length_b   1.000
_cell.length_c   1.000
_cell.angle_alpha   90.00
_cell.angle_beta   90.00
_cell.angle_gamma   90.00
#
_symmetry.space_group_name_H-M   'P 1'
#
loop_
_entity.id
_entity.type
_entity.pdbx_description
1 polymer ?
#
loop_
_entity_poly.entity_id
_entity_poly.type
_entity_poly.pdbx_seq_one_letter_code
_entity_poly.pdbx_strand_id
1 'polypeptide(L)'
;EGKTMIDYSADEITTAESEKIIEEVKARLESAQLKFYPGFGFRHLLVWKGGPAGGKLTPPHDISGRVIGPYLPKGQGGDILLRLMRESAGFLPAHPVNAARAGKGLRPANAIWFWGMGKRPRMPKFYDRYRLNGSIISAVDLIKGIGIYAGFNIVEVEGATGTVNTNAEGKVRAALAELGKGQDLVYLHVEAPDAASHRGELDTKIKAIEMVDRILGRLLHELDIYDSYKIMVLPDHPTPLATMTHSRNPVPFAIYSKGQTKKINRAYDEPTASRGLVIKDGHELMDYFLHS
;
A
#
# COMPACT_ATOMS: atom_id res chain seq x y z
N GLU A 1 -11.23 19.13 18.03
CA GLU A 1 -11.64 19.50 16.65
C GLU A 1 -10.68 20.51 16.03
N GLY A 2 -10.30 21.59 16.72
CA GLY A 2 -9.25 22.51 16.27
C GLY A 2 -7.80 22.00 16.38
N LYS A 3 -7.58 20.68 16.37
CA LYS A 3 -6.23 20.08 16.41
C LYS A 3 -5.71 19.87 14.99
N THR A 4 -4.40 19.77 14.81
CA THR A 4 -3.75 19.54 13.51
C THR A 4 -3.26 18.10 13.40
N MET A 5 -3.44 17.46 12.24
CA MET A 5 -2.83 16.16 11.94
C MET A 5 -1.33 16.37 11.66
N ILE A 6 -0.50 16.26 12.71
CA ILE A 6 0.96 16.47 12.56
C ILE A 6 1.58 15.32 11.78
N ASP A 7 1.19 14.09 12.09
CA ASP A 7 1.72 12.87 11.49
C ASP A 7 0.68 11.76 11.64
N TYR A 8 0.26 11.17 10.53
CA TYR A 8 -0.73 10.10 10.50
C TYR A 8 -0.17 8.72 10.90
N SER A 9 1.16 8.60 10.91
CA SER A 9 1.89 7.35 11.13
C SER A 9 2.62 7.29 12.46
N ALA A 10 2.73 8.43 13.16
CA ALA A 10 3.58 8.61 14.32
C ALA A 10 5.01 8.11 14.05
N ASP A 11 5.73 8.77 13.15
CA ASP A 11 7.08 8.41 12.71
C ASP A 11 7.22 6.94 12.30
N GLU A 12 6.28 6.44 11.48
CA GLU A 12 6.22 5.03 11.08
C GLU A 12 6.33 4.08 12.29
N ILE A 13 5.48 4.28 13.30
CA ILE A 13 5.45 3.50 14.54
C ILE A 13 5.62 1.99 14.26
N THR A 14 6.49 1.35 15.03
CA THR A 14 6.77 -0.08 14.84
C THR A 14 5.56 -0.92 15.19
N THR A 15 5.41 -2.08 14.51
CA THR A 15 4.33 -3.04 14.82
C THR A 15 4.30 -3.45 16.29
N ALA A 16 5.47 -3.66 16.91
CA ALA A 16 5.56 -4.04 18.31
C ALA A 16 5.09 -2.94 19.29
N GLU A 17 5.22 -1.67 18.91
CA GLU A 17 4.73 -0.54 19.71
C GLU A 17 3.23 -0.32 19.48
N SER A 18 2.78 -0.35 18.23
CA SER A 18 1.38 -0.11 17.86
C SER A 18 0.46 -1.24 18.31
N GLU A 19 0.91 -2.50 18.32
CA GLU A 19 0.15 -3.63 18.84
C GLU A 19 -0.28 -3.42 20.29
N LYS A 20 0.64 -2.96 21.16
CA LYS A 20 0.32 -2.63 22.56
C LYS A 20 -0.73 -1.52 22.68
N ILE A 21 -0.63 -0.50 21.83
CA ILE A 21 -1.60 0.60 21.76
C ILE A 21 -2.97 0.09 21.33
N ILE A 22 -3.03 -0.79 20.34
CA ILE A 22 -4.29 -1.35 19.84
C ILE A 22 -4.90 -2.35 20.83
N GLU A 23 -4.11 -3.08 21.62
CA GLU A 23 -4.65 -3.88 22.71
C GLU A 23 -5.33 -3.02 23.79
N GLU A 24 -4.79 -1.84 24.11
CA GLU A 24 -5.48 -0.89 25.01
C GLU A 24 -6.78 -0.34 24.38
N VAL A 25 -6.75 -0.01 23.09
CA VAL A 25 -7.95 0.38 22.33
C VAL A 25 -8.99 -0.73 22.37
N LYS A 26 -8.57 -1.99 22.23
CA LYS A 26 -9.46 -3.14 22.31
C LYS A 26 -10.11 -3.26 23.68
N ALA A 27 -9.30 -3.24 24.72
CA ALA A 27 -9.76 -3.37 26.10
C ALA A 27 -10.81 -2.31 26.49
N ARG A 28 -10.70 -1.10 25.92
CA ARG A 28 -11.61 0.02 26.24
C ARG A 28 -12.79 0.18 25.30
N LEU A 29 -12.59 -0.05 24.00
CA LEU A 29 -13.52 0.39 22.96
C LEU A 29 -14.20 -0.77 22.21
N GLU A 30 -13.75 -2.02 22.38
CA GLU A 30 -14.43 -3.16 21.76
C GLU A 30 -15.84 -3.37 22.32
N SER A 31 -16.69 -3.95 21.47
CA SER A 31 -18.01 -4.43 21.87
C SER A 31 -18.36 -5.71 21.12
N ALA A 32 -19.60 -6.20 21.30
CA ALA A 32 -20.12 -7.31 20.50
C ALA A 32 -20.23 -6.97 18.99
N GLN A 33 -20.34 -5.68 18.64
CA GLN A 33 -20.48 -5.23 17.25
C GLN A 33 -19.20 -4.66 16.65
N LEU A 34 -18.26 -4.19 17.49
CA LEU A 34 -17.04 -3.51 17.09
C LEU A 34 -15.83 -4.32 17.57
N LYS A 35 -15.03 -4.80 16.63
CA LYS A 35 -13.81 -5.57 16.90
C LYS A 35 -12.61 -4.88 16.28
N PHE A 36 -11.55 -4.70 17.05
CA PHE A 36 -10.33 -4.06 16.60
C PHE A 36 -9.24 -5.12 16.42
N TYR A 37 -8.48 -4.98 15.33
CA TYR A 37 -7.41 -5.89 14.99
C TYR A 37 -6.12 -5.09 14.79
N PRO A 38 -5.04 -5.43 15.52
CA PRO A 38 -3.73 -4.90 15.21
C PRO A 38 -3.34 -5.35 13.79
N GLY A 39 -2.54 -4.53 13.13
CA GLY A 39 -2.07 -4.73 11.77
C GLY A 39 -0.64 -4.23 11.67
N PHE A 40 -0.14 -3.99 10.45
CA PHE A 40 1.25 -3.58 10.26
C PHE A 40 1.50 -2.09 10.52
N GLY A 41 2.49 -1.78 11.35
CA GLY A 41 2.88 -0.41 11.67
C GLY A 41 1.71 0.40 12.26
N PHE A 42 1.32 1.48 11.58
CA PHE A 42 0.19 2.34 11.97
C PHE A 42 -1.16 1.95 11.34
N ARG A 43 -1.22 0.88 10.54
CA ARG A 43 -2.40 0.48 9.77
C ARG A 43 -3.13 -0.64 10.54
N HIS A 44 -4.34 -0.35 11.01
CA HIS A 44 -5.14 -1.26 11.84
C HIS A 44 -6.58 -1.35 11.32
N LEU A 45 -7.33 -2.37 11.78
CA LEU A 45 -8.69 -2.61 11.29
C LEU A 45 -9.72 -2.53 12.41
N LEU A 46 -10.85 -1.88 12.09
CA LEU A 46 -12.10 -2.03 12.82
C LEU A 46 -13.07 -2.84 11.97
N VAL A 47 -13.51 -4.00 12.49
CA VAL A 47 -14.61 -4.77 11.90
C VAL A 47 -15.89 -4.39 12.63
N TRP A 48 -16.83 -3.83 11.87
CA TRP A 48 -18.13 -3.40 12.38
C TRP A 48 -19.26 -4.31 11.87
N LYS A 49 -19.70 -5.23 12.73
CA LYS A 49 -20.83 -6.11 12.46
C LYS A 49 -22.13 -5.30 12.42
N GLY A 50 -22.85 -5.35 11.30
CA GLY A 50 -24.04 -4.55 11.10
C GLY A 50 -23.76 -3.05 10.90
N GLY A 51 -22.50 -2.69 10.63
CA GLY A 51 -22.14 -1.31 10.30
C GLY A 51 -22.75 -0.80 9.00
N PRO A 52 -22.77 0.53 8.80
CA PRO A 52 -23.34 1.13 7.60
C PRO A 52 -22.56 0.74 6.35
N ALA A 53 -23.22 0.83 5.19
CA ALA A 53 -22.60 0.51 3.91
C ALA A 53 -21.68 1.62 3.37
N GLY A 54 -21.72 2.80 3.98
CA GLY A 54 -20.93 3.95 3.58
C GLY A 54 -20.82 4.96 4.71
N GLY A 55 -20.08 6.02 4.41
CA GLY A 55 -19.76 7.09 5.33
C GLY A 55 -18.79 8.03 4.64
N LYS A 56 -18.68 9.26 5.14
CA LYS A 56 -17.70 10.22 4.64
C LYS A 56 -16.55 10.26 5.63
N LEU A 57 -15.51 9.50 5.30
CA LEU A 57 -14.25 9.44 6.03
C LEU A 57 -13.13 10.01 5.17
N THR A 58 -12.14 10.61 5.80
CA THR A 58 -11.00 11.21 5.09
C THR A 58 -9.75 10.39 5.36
N PRO A 59 -8.99 9.95 4.35
CA PRO A 59 -7.68 9.33 4.58
C PRO A 59 -6.76 10.29 5.34
N PRO A 60 -6.06 9.84 6.39
CA PRO A 60 -5.30 10.74 7.24
C PRO A 60 -4.05 11.29 6.54
N HIS A 61 -3.49 10.57 5.56
CA HIS A 61 -2.35 11.03 4.77
C HIS A 61 -2.69 12.23 3.86
N ASP A 62 -3.95 12.42 3.49
CA ASP A 62 -4.41 13.55 2.66
C ASP A 62 -4.49 14.88 3.43
N ILE A 63 -4.41 14.81 4.77
CA ILE A 63 -4.65 15.95 5.65
C ILE A 63 -3.49 16.25 6.60
N SER A 64 -2.31 15.68 6.34
CA SER A 64 -1.08 16.02 7.06
C SER A 64 -0.84 17.53 7.05
N GLY A 65 -0.55 18.10 8.21
CA GLY A 65 -0.39 19.54 8.42
C GLY A 65 -1.69 20.35 8.46
N ARG A 66 -2.87 19.73 8.33
CA ARG A 66 -4.17 20.43 8.31
C ARG A 66 -4.95 20.27 9.61
N VAL A 67 -5.81 21.25 9.91
CA VAL A 67 -6.77 21.18 11.02
C VAL A 67 -7.80 20.09 10.75
N ILE A 68 -8.05 19.20 11.72
CA ILE A 68 -8.81 17.97 11.51
C ILE A 68 -10.33 18.17 11.43
N GLY A 69 -10.87 19.23 12.05
CA GLY A 69 -12.31 19.46 12.20
C GLY A 69 -13.14 19.25 10.91
N PRO A 70 -12.77 19.86 9.77
CA PRO A 70 -13.47 19.68 8.50
C PRO A 70 -13.51 18.23 7.97
N TYR A 71 -12.57 17.39 8.39
CA TYR A 71 -12.29 16.06 7.87
C TYR A 71 -12.75 14.91 8.77
N LEU A 72 -13.30 15.24 9.94
CA LEU A 72 -13.86 14.25 10.88
C LEU A 72 -14.98 13.43 10.23
N PRO A 73 -15.23 12.20 10.73
CA PRO A 73 -16.28 11.33 10.21
C PRO A 73 -17.63 12.01 10.08
N LYS A 74 -18.28 11.87 8.93
CA LYS A 74 -19.61 12.40 8.61
C LYS A 74 -20.48 11.33 7.96
N GLY A 75 -21.80 11.53 8.00
CA GLY A 75 -22.77 10.61 7.41
C GLY A 75 -23.01 9.37 8.27
N GLN A 76 -23.45 8.28 7.64
CA GLN A 76 -23.87 7.07 8.36
C GLN A 76 -22.72 6.50 9.21
N GLY A 77 -23.02 6.23 10.47
CA GLY A 77 -22.04 5.74 11.45
C GLY A 77 -20.97 6.76 11.87
N GLY A 78 -21.00 7.99 11.34
CA GLY A 78 -20.04 9.04 11.66
C GLY A 78 -20.00 9.36 13.16
N ASP A 79 -21.16 9.45 13.81
CA ASP A 79 -21.23 9.77 15.25
C ASP A 79 -20.56 8.71 16.13
N ILE A 80 -20.72 7.43 15.78
CA ILE A 80 -20.09 6.31 16.50
C ILE A 80 -18.57 6.38 16.30
N LEU A 81 -18.10 6.51 15.06
CA LEU A 81 -16.66 6.59 14.77
C LEU A 81 -16.03 7.83 15.42
N LEU A 82 -16.71 8.98 15.36
CA LEU A 82 -16.25 10.21 16.00
C LEU A 82 -16.17 10.07 17.51
N ARG A 83 -17.15 9.41 18.14
CA ARG A 83 -17.12 9.10 19.57
C ARG A 83 -15.88 8.26 19.91
N LEU A 84 -15.63 7.18 19.18
CA LEU A 84 -14.45 6.32 19.38
C LEU A 84 -13.13 7.10 19.20
N MET A 85 -13.04 7.98 18.20
CA MET A 85 -11.87 8.84 18.01
C MET A 85 -11.65 9.79 19.20
N ARG A 86 -12.72 10.42 19.70
CA ARG A 86 -12.67 11.31 20.88
C ARG A 86 -12.26 10.56 22.15
N GLU A 87 -12.84 9.38 22.38
CA GLU A 87 -12.49 8.55 23.53
C GLU A 87 -11.03 8.11 23.47
N SER A 88 -10.55 7.65 22.31
CA SER A 88 -9.13 7.29 22.12
C SER A 88 -8.18 8.45 22.42
N ALA A 89 -8.53 9.66 21.97
CA ALA A 89 -7.75 10.86 22.22
C ALA A 89 -7.72 11.27 23.71
N GLY A 90 -8.65 10.74 24.52
CA GLY A 90 -8.69 10.97 25.96
C GLY A 90 -7.69 10.10 26.74
N PHE A 91 -7.43 8.86 26.32
CA PHE A 91 -6.56 7.93 27.06
C PHE A 91 -5.22 7.64 26.38
N LEU A 92 -5.13 7.67 25.05
CA LEU A 92 -3.90 7.36 24.33
C LEU A 92 -2.73 8.31 24.64
N PRO A 93 -2.91 9.62 24.88
CA PRO A 93 -1.78 10.49 25.24
C PRO A 93 -1.01 10.02 26.49
N ALA A 94 -1.69 9.37 27.44
CA ALA A 94 -1.09 8.87 28.68
C ALA A 94 -0.59 7.42 28.58
N HIS A 95 -0.72 6.77 27.42
CA HIS A 95 -0.32 5.38 27.26
C HIS A 95 1.21 5.22 27.44
N PRO A 96 1.71 4.17 28.14
CA PRO A 96 3.14 4.00 28.42
C PRO A 96 4.04 4.00 27.17
N VAL A 97 3.56 3.44 26.05
CA VAL A 97 4.29 3.50 24.77
C VAL A 97 4.48 4.94 24.31
N ASN A 98 3.44 5.78 24.41
CA ASN A 98 3.53 7.18 24.00
C ASN A 98 4.44 7.99 24.93
N ALA A 99 4.45 7.71 26.24
CA ALA A 99 5.40 8.30 27.18
C ALA A 99 6.85 7.91 26.82
N ALA A 100 7.10 6.64 26.52
CA ALA A 100 8.43 6.17 26.10
C ALA A 100 8.88 6.77 24.76
N ARG A 101 7.96 6.92 23.80
CA ARG A 101 8.22 7.58 22.50
C ARG A 101 8.58 9.04 22.69
N ALA A 102 7.81 9.77 23.50
CA ALA A 102 8.09 11.17 23.82
C ALA A 102 9.45 11.35 24.50
N GLY A 103 9.83 10.44 25.41
CA GLY A 103 11.16 10.43 26.05
C GLY A 103 12.33 10.23 25.07
N LYS A 104 12.06 9.73 23.86
CA LYS A 104 13.03 9.58 22.76
C LYS A 104 12.92 10.68 21.70
N GLY A 105 12.07 11.69 21.91
CA GLY A 105 11.78 12.72 20.91
C GLY A 105 10.93 12.24 19.71
N LEU A 106 10.34 11.04 19.81
CA LEU A 106 9.44 10.50 18.78
C LEU A 106 7.99 10.98 19.03
N ARG A 107 7.23 11.14 17.94
CA ARG A 107 5.83 11.55 17.99
C ARG A 107 4.97 10.45 18.61
N PRO A 108 4.04 10.80 19.51
CA PRO A 108 3.11 9.84 20.08
C PRO A 108 1.96 9.50 19.11
N ALA A 109 1.51 8.25 19.12
CA ALA A 109 0.26 7.82 18.49
C ALA A 109 -0.92 8.11 19.45
N ASN A 110 -1.38 9.36 19.45
CA ASN A 110 -2.24 9.90 20.50
C ASN A 110 -3.76 9.86 20.20
N ALA A 111 -4.16 9.34 19.04
CA ALA A 111 -5.56 9.15 18.65
C ALA A 111 -5.66 8.06 17.58
N ILE A 112 -6.80 7.36 17.52
CA ILE A 112 -7.14 6.54 16.35
C ILE A 112 -7.81 7.40 15.28
N TRP A 113 -7.65 7.03 14.02
CA TRP A 113 -8.27 7.72 12.88
C TRP A 113 -8.93 6.72 11.92
N PHE A 114 -10.25 6.82 11.75
CA PHE A 114 -10.99 5.93 10.86
C PHE A 114 -11.10 6.48 9.45
N TRP A 115 -10.75 5.64 8.48
CA TRP A 115 -10.87 5.91 7.06
C TRP A 115 -11.01 4.59 6.29
N GLY A 116 -11.26 4.66 4.98
CA GLY A 116 -11.31 3.46 4.12
C GLY A 116 -12.46 2.50 4.43
N MET A 117 -13.64 3.03 4.81
CA MET A 117 -14.82 2.20 5.05
C MET A 117 -15.18 1.41 3.79
N GLY A 118 -15.32 0.10 3.95
CA GLY A 118 -15.67 -0.80 2.86
C GLY A 118 -16.27 -2.10 3.34
N LYS A 119 -16.90 -2.82 2.41
CA LYS A 119 -17.34 -4.20 2.63
C LYS A 119 -16.34 -5.16 2.01
N ARG A 120 -16.39 -6.42 2.45
CA ARG A 120 -15.73 -7.53 1.77
C ARG A 120 -16.06 -7.48 0.27
N PRO A 121 -15.07 -7.29 -0.62
CA PRO A 121 -15.33 -7.22 -2.05
C PRO A 121 -15.77 -8.58 -2.58
N ARG A 122 -16.60 -8.55 -3.63
CA ARG A 122 -16.91 -9.72 -4.45
C ARG A 122 -16.23 -9.49 -5.80
N MET A 123 -15.20 -10.28 -6.08
CA MET A 123 -14.46 -10.22 -7.34
C MET A 123 -14.24 -11.63 -7.89
N PRO A 124 -14.19 -11.81 -9.22
CA PRO A 124 -13.84 -13.09 -9.83
C PRO A 124 -12.40 -13.46 -9.45
N LYS A 125 -12.12 -14.76 -9.33
CA LYS A 125 -10.74 -15.21 -9.16
C LYS A 125 -9.98 -15.06 -10.47
N PHE A 126 -8.67 -14.83 -10.36
CA PHE A 126 -7.78 -14.69 -11.50
C PHE A 126 -7.73 -15.95 -12.36
N TYR A 127 -7.65 -17.12 -11.71
CA TYR A 127 -7.73 -18.41 -12.40
C TYR A 127 -9.04 -18.61 -13.16
N ASP A 128 -10.17 -18.16 -12.60
CA ASP A 128 -11.47 -18.30 -13.28
C ASP A 128 -11.54 -17.49 -14.57
N ARG A 129 -10.84 -16.34 -14.61
CA ARG A 129 -10.81 -15.42 -15.76
C ARG A 129 -9.76 -15.80 -16.80
N TYR A 130 -8.54 -16.12 -16.37
CA TYR A 130 -7.39 -16.27 -17.26
C TYR A 130 -6.83 -17.69 -17.34
N ARG A 131 -7.27 -18.61 -16.47
CA ARG A 131 -6.70 -19.96 -16.33
C ARG A 131 -5.21 -19.98 -15.99
N LEU A 132 -4.75 -18.92 -15.33
CA LEU A 132 -3.37 -18.74 -14.87
C LEU A 132 -3.33 -18.70 -13.34
N ASN A 133 -2.28 -19.29 -12.77
CA ASN A 133 -1.97 -19.20 -11.35
C ASN A 133 -1.03 -18.02 -11.10
N GLY A 134 -1.26 -17.33 -9.98
CA GLY A 134 -0.48 -16.15 -9.65
C GLY A 134 0.01 -16.13 -8.21
N SER A 135 1.19 -15.55 -8.02
CA SER A 135 1.74 -15.20 -6.70
C SER A 135 1.90 -13.70 -6.54
N ILE A 136 1.72 -13.21 -5.32
CA ILE A 136 1.92 -11.80 -4.97
C ILE A 136 2.99 -11.68 -3.88
N ILE A 137 3.92 -10.77 -4.11
CA ILE A 137 4.99 -10.44 -3.16
C ILE A 137 4.86 -8.96 -2.83
N SER A 138 4.44 -8.66 -1.61
CA SER A 138 4.24 -7.28 -1.15
C SER A 138 4.55 -7.15 0.34
N ALA A 139 5.00 -5.95 0.73
CA ALA A 139 5.07 -5.57 2.15
C ALA A 139 3.73 -5.03 2.67
N VAL A 140 2.78 -4.73 1.78
CA VAL A 140 1.58 -3.96 2.08
C VAL A 140 0.36 -4.87 2.18
N ASP A 141 -0.27 -4.89 3.34
CA ASP A 141 -1.44 -5.73 3.64
C ASP A 141 -2.62 -5.50 2.69
N LEU A 142 -2.84 -4.26 2.23
CA LEU A 142 -3.88 -3.96 1.24
C LEU A 142 -3.69 -4.77 -0.05
N ILE A 143 -2.46 -4.78 -0.56
CA ILE A 143 -2.09 -5.49 -1.78
C ILE A 143 -2.20 -7.00 -1.57
N LYS A 144 -1.74 -7.52 -0.42
CA LYS A 144 -1.90 -8.93 -0.05
C LYS A 144 -3.38 -9.32 0.01
N GLY A 145 -4.21 -8.49 0.64
CA GLY A 145 -5.65 -8.69 0.75
C GLY A 145 -6.32 -8.80 -0.62
N ILE A 146 -6.00 -7.88 -1.55
CA ILE A 146 -6.48 -7.95 -2.94
C ILE A 146 -6.04 -9.26 -3.60
N GLY A 147 -4.79 -9.68 -3.41
CA GLY A 147 -4.28 -10.97 -3.87
C GLY A 147 -5.10 -12.16 -3.35
N ILE A 148 -5.42 -12.19 -2.05
CA ILE A 148 -6.25 -13.24 -1.45
C ILE A 148 -7.62 -13.31 -2.12
N TYR A 149 -8.26 -12.15 -2.35
CA TYR A 149 -9.55 -12.10 -3.04
C TYR A 149 -9.47 -12.52 -4.51
N ALA A 150 -8.38 -12.16 -5.19
CA ALA A 150 -8.11 -12.60 -6.55
C ALA A 150 -7.70 -14.08 -6.64
N GLY A 151 -7.45 -14.75 -5.52
CA GLY A 151 -7.04 -16.16 -5.47
C GLY A 151 -5.55 -16.40 -5.72
N PHE A 152 -4.71 -15.39 -5.49
CA PHE A 152 -3.25 -15.50 -5.61
C PHE A 152 -2.66 -16.19 -4.37
N ASN A 153 -1.51 -16.83 -4.55
CA ASN A 153 -0.64 -17.24 -3.46
C ASN A 153 0.05 -16.00 -2.86
N ILE A 154 0.03 -15.84 -1.53
CA ILE A 154 0.68 -14.73 -0.84
C ILE A 154 2.06 -15.18 -0.37
N VAL A 155 3.09 -14.46 -0.81
CA VAL A 155 4.48 -14.81 -0.51
C VAL A 155 5.08 -13.77 0.43
N GLU A 156 5.35 -14.21 1.65
CA GLU A 156 5.99 -13.40 2.67
C GLU A 156 7.51 -13.38 2.47
N VAL A 157 8.08 -12.18 2.56
CA VAL A 157 9.52 -11.97 2.44
C VAL A 157 10.00 -11.28 3.70
N GLU A 158 10.84 -11.96 4.47
CA GLU A 158 11.45 -11.40 5.67
C GLU A 158 12.21 -10.11 5.33
N GLY A 159 12.02 -9.06 6.14
CA GLY A 159 12.61 -7.74 5.91
C GLY A 159 11.96 -6.94 4.77
N ALA A 160 10.84 -7.37 4.21
CA ALA A 160 10.05 -6.55 3.29
C ALA A 160 9.29 -5.46 4.06
N THR A 161 9.86 -4.27 4.18
CA THR A 161 9.32 -3.17 5.02
C THR A 161 8.44 -2.19 4.25
N GLY A 162 8.51 -2.15 2.92
CA GLY A 162 7.83 -1.15 2.10
C GLY A 162 8.52 0.21 2.06
N THR A 163 9.70 0.37 2.67
CA THR A 163 10.53 1.58 2.59
C THR A 163 11.77 1.35 1.73
N VAL A 164 12.64 2.35 1.57
CA VAL A 164 13.92 2.19 0.84
C VAL A 164 14.88 1.18 1.49
N ASN A 165 14.66 0.85 2.77
CA ASN A 165 15.43 -0.17 3.49
C ASN A 165 14.81 -1.58 3.38
N THR A 166 13.82 -1.77 2.49
CA THR A 166 13.18 -3.07 2.27
C THR A 166 14.17 -4.10 1.70
N ASN A 167 13.94 -5.37 2.00
CA ASN A 167 14.67 -6.50 1.40
C ASN A 167 14.30 -6.70 -0.09
N ALA A 168 14.84 -5.84 -0.96
CA ALA A 168 14.64 -5.92 -2.41
C ALA A 168 15.15 -7.23 -3.01
N GLU A 169 16.34 -7.68 -2.60
CA GLU A 169 16.94 -8.93 -3.08
C GLU A 169 16.11 -10.16 -2.67
N GLY A 170 15.57 -10.17 -1.44
CA GLY A 170 14.66 -11.21 -0.99
C GLY A 170 13.38 -11.28 -1.83
N LYS A 171 12.84 -10.11 -2.21
CA LYS A 171 11.70 -10.02 -3.12
C LYS A 171 12.00 -10.59 -4.51
N VAL A 172 13.16 -10.27 -5.08
CA VAL A 172 13.62 -10.84 -6.37
C VAL A 172 13.77 -12.35 -6.28
N ARG A 173 14.46 -12.87 -5.25
CA ARG A 173 14.61 -14.32 -5.05
C ARG A 173 13.28 -15.03 -4.91
N ALA A 174 12.35 -14.46 -4.14
CA ALA A 174 11.01 -14.99 -3.98
C ALA A 174 10.25 -15.03 -5.31
N ALA A 175 10.37 -13.98 -6.13
CA ALA A 175 9.71 -13.93 -7.43
C ALA A 175 10.22 -15.03 -8.38
N LEU A 176 11.53 -15.19 -8.47
CA LEU A 176 12.16 -16.24 -9.28
C LEU A 176 11.81 -17.65 -8.77
N ALA A 177 11.76 -17.83 -7.45
CA ALA A 177 11.39 -19.11 -6.85
C ALA A 177 9.93 -19.49 -7.14
N GLU A 178 9.00 -18.54 -7.12
CA GLU A 178 7.59 -18.80 -7.46
C GLU A 178 7.40 -19.14 -8.94
N LEU A 179 8.08 -18.45 -9.85
CA LEU A 179 8.10 -18.81 -11.27
C LEU A 179 8.68 -20.23 -11.45
N GLY A 180 9.77 -20.56 -10.76
CA GLY A 180 10.38 -21.89 -10.79
C GLY A 180 9.49 -23.01 -10.20
N LYS A 181 8.50 -22.67 -9.36
CA LYS A 181 7.46 -23.60 -8.88
C LYS A 181 6.30 -23.78 -9.86
N GLY A 182 6.31 -23.08 -11.00
CA GLY A 182 5.28 -23.16 -12.03
C GLY A 182 4.16 -22.14 -11.90
N GLN A 183 4.36 -21.03 -11.20
CA GLN A 183 3.42 -19.90 -11.27
C GLN A 183 3.49 -19.22 -12.63
N ASP A 184 2.33 -18.90 -13.20
CA ASP A 184 2.24 -18.26 -14.53
C ASP A 184 2.46 -16.74 -14.44
N LEU A 185 2.11 -16.13 -13.30
CA LEU A 185 2.25 -14.70 -13.04
C LEU A 185 2.82 -14.46 -11.64
N VAL A 186 3.81 -13.58 -11.53
CA VAL A 186 4.26 -13.04 -10.24
C VAL A 186 4.08 -11.53 -10.22
N TYR A 187 3.26 -11.04 -9.27
CA TYR A 187 3.10 -9.62 -8.99
C TYR A 187 4.09 -9.20 -7.90
N LEU A 188 5.11 -8.43 -8.27
CA LEU A 188 6.15 -7.92 -7.37
C LEU A 188 5.89 -6.45 -7.01
N HIS A 189 5.47 -6.20 -5.77
CA HIS A 189 5.11 -4.85 -5.32
C HIS A 189 6.26 -4.11 -4.63
N VAL A 190 6.43 -2.82 -4.95
CA VAL A 190 7.40 -1.92 -4.31
C VAL A 190 6.72 -0.63 -3.84
N GLU A 191 6.44 -0.54 -2.54
CA GLU A 191 5.77 0.61 -1.89
C GLU A 191 6.67 1.86 -1.76
N ALA A 192 7.99 1.67 -1.70
CA ALA A 192 8.94 2.71 -1.29
C ALA A 192 8.83 4.06 -2.04
N PRO A 193 8.58 4.10 -3.37
CA PRO A 193 8.38 5.36 -4.09
C PRO A 193 7.18 6.16 -3.61
N ASP A 194 6.08 5.50 -3.25
CA ASP A 194 4.86 6.14 -2.75
C ASP A 194 5.05 6.67 -1.32
N ALA A 195 5.61 5.84 -0.44
CA ALA A 195 5.92 6.23 0.94
C ALA A 195 6.80 7.48 1.03
N ALA A 196 7.85 7.56 0.18
CA ALA A 196 8.70 8.75 0.09
C ALA A 196 7.93 9.99 -0.41
N SER A 197 6.99 9.79 -1.33
CA SER A 197 6.18 10.87 -1.91
C SER A 197 5.25 11.51 -0.89
N HIS A 198 4.58 10.70 -0.06
CA HIS A 198 3.73 11.18 1.03
C HIS A 198 4.48 11.96 2.11
N ARG A 199 5.82 11.82 2.19
CA ARG A 199 6.67 12.57 3.12
C ARG A 199 7.40 13.75 2.47
N GLY A 200 7.22 13.97 1.17
CA GLY A 200 7.92 15.05 0.47
C GLY A 200 9.43 14.83 0.35
N GLU A 201 9.90 13.58 0.46
CA GLU A 201 11.31 13.23 0.48
C GLU A 201 11.85 12.96 -0.93
N LEU A 202 12.38 14.00 -1.59
CA LEU A 202 12.91 13.89 -2.95
C LEU A 202 14.02 12.84 -3.08
N ASP A 203 15.06 12.93 -2.25
CA ASP A 203 16.21 12.03 -2.33
C ASP A 203 15.82 10.58 -2.04
N THR A 204 14.91 10.35 -1.09
CA THR A 204 14.37 9.02 -0.80
C THR A 204 13.58 8.48 -1.99
N LYS A 205 12.77 9.32 -2.64
CA LYS A 205 11.98 8.91 -3.82
C LYS A 205 12.89 8.53 -4.99
N ILE A 206 13.97 9.28 -5.24
CA ILE A 206 14.96 8.95 -6.26
C ILE A 206 15.59 7.59 -5.97
N LYS A 207 16.11 7.38 -4.74
CA LYS A 207 16.70 6.10 -4.32
C LYS A 207 15.72 4.93 -4.45
N ALA A 208 14.44 5.17 -4.17
CA ALA A 208 13.39 4.16 -4.31
C ALA A 208 13.17 3.77 -5.77
N ILE A 209 13.18 4.73 -6.70
CA ILE A 209 13.06 4.47 -8.14
C ILE A 209 14.30 3.73 -8.66
N GLU A 210 15.50 4.14 -8.26
CA GLU A 210 16.75 3.42 -8.60
C GLU A 210 16.77 1.98 -8.05
N MET A 211 16.14 1.74 -6.89
CA MET A 211 15.95 0.39 -6.37
C MET A 211 15.03 -0.44 -7.27
N VAL A 212 13.95 0.13 -7.80
CA VAL A 212 13.09 -0.54 -8.79
C VAL A 212 13.88 -0.87 -10.05
N ASP A 213 14.71 0.05 -10.53
CA ASP A 213 15.57 -0.18 -11.70
C ASP A 213 16.53 -1.37 -11.47
N ARG A 214 17.20 -1.44 -10.31
CA ARG A 214 18.05 -2.59 -9.95
C ARG A 214 17.28 -3.92 -9.87
N ILE A 215 16.07 -3.90 -9.29
CA ILE A 215 15.18 -5.07 -9.24
C ILE A 215 14.87 -5.55 -10.66
N LEU A 216 14.49 -4.63 -11.56
CA LEU A 216 14.16 -4.95 -12.95
C LEU A 216 15.37 -5.49 -13.71
N GLY A 217 16.54 -4.85 -13.58
CA GLY A 217 17.78 -5.31 -14.18
C GLY A 217 18.13 -6.74 -13.75
N ARG A 218 17.94 -7.05 -12.47
CA ARG A 218 18.17 -8.40 -11.96
C ARG A 218 17.15 -9.41 -12.47
N LEU A 219 15.86 -9.07 -12.49
CA LEU A 219 14.83 -9.94 -13.06
C LEU A 219 15.10 -10.24 -14.53
N LEU A 220 15.46 -9.24 -15.34
CA LEU A 220 15.78 -9.43 -16.75
C LEU A 220 16.96 -10.38 -16.96
N HIS A 221 18.02 -10.25 -16.15
CA HIS A 221 19.17 -11.14 -16.20
C HIS A 221 18.81 -12.58 -15.81
N GLU A 222 18.15 -12.77 -14.66
CA GLU A 222 17.85 -14.10 -14.12
C GLU A 222 16.75 -14.82 -14.90
N LEU A 223 15.82 -14.09 -15.51
CA LEU A 223 14.77 -14.67 -16.37
C LEU A 223 15.26 -15.05 -17.77
N ASP A 224 16.49 -14.68 -18.15
CA ASP A 224 17.02 -15.02 -19.47
C ASP A 224 17.21 -16.52 -19.68
N ILE A 225 17.19 -17.32 -18.61
CA ILE A 225 17.21 -18.79 -18.70
C ILE A 225 15.92 -19.39 -19.30
N TYR A 226 14.80 -18.66 -19.29
CA TYR A 226 13.52 -19.14 -19.80
C TYR A 226 13.39 -18.87 -21.29
N ASP A 227 12.83 -19.80 -22.05
CA ASP A 227 12.62 -19.64 -23.50
C ASP A 227 11.68 -18.48 -23.84
N SER A 228 10.72 -18.21 -22.96
CA SER A 228 9.76 -17.12 -23.10
C SER A 228 9.41 -16.53 -21.73
N TYR A 229 9.39 -15.20 -21.65
CA TYR A 229 8.86 -14.47 -20.51
C TYR A 229 8.37 -13.08 -20.94
N LYS A 230 7.51 -12.49 -20.11
CA LYS A 230 7.08 -11.10 -20.23
C LYS A 230 7.26 -10.37 -18.89
N ILE A 231 7.60 -9.09 -18.95
CA ILE A 231 7.64 -8.20 -17.78
C ILE A 231 6.79 -6.98 -18.08
N MET A 232 5.97 -6.57 -17.13
CA MET A 232 5.27 -5.29 -17.14
C MET A 232 5.67 -4.48 -15.91
N VAL A 233 6.01 -3.21 -16.11
CA VAL A 233 6.30 -2.26 -15.04
C VAL A 233 5.36 -1.06 -15.16
N LEU A 234 4.79 -0.67 -14.02
CA LEU A 234 3.97 0.53 -13.84
C LEU A 234 3.85 0.88 -12.35
N PRO A 235 3.65 2.16 -11.99
CA PRO A 235 2.97 2.51 -10.75
C PRO A 235 1.47 2.24 -10.87
N ASP A 236 0.79 2.06 -9.74
CA ASP A 236 -0.68 1.95 -9.66
C ASP A 236 -1.37 3.33 -9.62
N HIS A 237 -0.70 4.35 -9.07
CA HIS A 237 -1.15 5.74 -9.12
C HIS A 237 0.01 6.75 -9.01
N PRO A 238 -0.20 8.01 -9.43
CA PRO A 238 0.77 9.08 -9.21
C PRO A 238 0.59 9.74 -7.84
N THR A 239 1.69 9.88 -7.11
CA THR A 239 1.77 10.61 -5.83
C THR A 239 2.84 11.72 -5.96
N PRO A 240 2.45 12.95 -6.38
CA PRO A 240 3.40 14.04 -6.58
C PRO A 240 4.00 14.53 -5.24
N LEU A 241 5.31 14.76 -5.21
CA LEU A 241 6.01 15.29 -4.03
C LEU A 241 5.46 16.66 -3.58
N ALA A 242 5.05 17.50 -4.54
CA ALA A 242 4.52 18.83 -4.27
C ALA A 242 3.17 18.80 -3.51
N THR A 243 2.38 17.76 -3.69
CA THR A 243 1.05 17.62 -3.05
C THR A 243 1.05 16.63 -1.91
N MET A 244 2.03 15.70 -1.86
CA MET A 244 2.17 14.67 -0.82
C MET A 244 0.93 13.78 -0.67
N THR A 245 0.11 13.70 -1.73
CA THR A 245 -1.13 12.92 -1.81
C THR A 245 -1.30 12.39 -3.22
N HIS A 246 -2.15 11.37 -3.38
CA HIS A 246 -2.46 10.78 -4.66
C HIS A 246 -3.12 11.78 -5.60
N SER A 247 -2.87 11.62 -6.89
CA SER A 247 -3.56 12.36 -7.95
C SER A 247 -4.25 11.39 -8.90
N ARG A 248 -5.10 11.91 -9.80
CA ARG A 248 -5.82 11.12 -10.81
C ARG A 248 -5.16 11.17 -12.18
N ASN A 249 -3.94 11.70 -12.25
CA ASN A 249 -3.21 11.78 -13.51
C ASN A 249 -2.86 10.36 -14.02
N PRO A 250 -2.68 10.17 -15.33
CA PRO A 250 -2.23 8.90 -15.87
C PRO A 250 -0.82 8.53 -15.37
N VAL A 251 -0.53 7.23 -15.35
CA VAL A 251 0.78 6.66 -15.00
C VAL A 251 1.46 6.07 -16.23
N PRO A 252 2.80 6.10 -16.31
CA PRO A 252 3.52 5.38 -17.36
C PRO A 252 3.44 3.87 -17.13
N PHE A 253 3.48 3.09 -18.21
CA PHE A 253 3.72 1.65 -18.15
C PHE A 253 4.64 1.22 -19.29
N ALA A 254 5.36 0.11 -19.09
CA ALA A 254 6.15 -0.53 -20.14
C ALA A 254 5.95 -2.05 -20.08
N ILE A 255 5.90 -2.68 -21.25
CA ILE A 255 5.82 -4.13 -21.41
C ILE A 255 7.01 -4.59 -22.25
N TYR A 256 7.72 -5.58 -21.74
CA TYR A 256 8.80 -6.27 -22.42
C TYR A 256 8.44 -7.74 -22.59
N SER A 257 8.84 -8.33 -23.71
CA SER A 257 8.73 -9.77 -23.97
C SER A 257 10.06 -10.26 -24.52
N LYS A 258 10.52 -11.43 -24.05
CA LYS A 258 11.77 -12.02 -24.55
C LYS A 258 11.72 -12.17 -26.07
N GLY A 259 12.82 -11.82 -26.74
CA GLY A 259 12.92 -11.85 -28.21
C GLY A 259 12.41 -10.58 -28.91
N GLN A 260 11.86 -9.59 -28.19
CA GLN A 260 11.59 -8.26 -28.77
C GLN A 260 12.89 -7.60 -29.24
N THR A 261 13.01 -7.37 -30.54
CA THR A 261 14.19 -6.75 -31.18
C THR A 261 14.03 -5.24 -31.43
N LYS A 262 12.84 -4.68 -31.16
CA LYS A 262 12.57 -3.24 -31.27
C LYS A 262 13.33 -2.48 -30.18
N LYS A 263 14.62 -2.20 -30.44
CA LYS A 263 15.42 -1.29 -29.63
C LYS A 263 14.98 0.14 -29.92
N ILE A 264 14.04 0.62 -29.12
CA ILE A 264 13.71 2.03 -29.08
C ILE A 264 14.47 2.62 -27.90
N ASN A 265 15.57 3.34 -28.16
CA ASN A 265 16.38 3.98 -27.12
C ASN A 265 15.58 5.15 -26.51
N ARG A 266 14.71 4.84 -25.55
CA ARG A 266 13.80 5.76 -24.89
C ARG A 266 13.92 5.58 -23.38
N ALA A 267 13.82 6.68 -22.66
CA ALA A 267 13.69 6.67 -21.21
C ALA A 267 12.29 6.18 -20.79
N TYR A 268 12.22 5.60 -19.61
CA TYR A 268 10.96 5.31 -18.93
C TYR A 268 10.60 6.48 -18.02
N ASP A 269 9.82 7.42 -18.56
CA ASP A 269 9.34 8.62 -17.86
C ASP A 269 7.96 9.05 -18.38
N GLU A 270 7.28 9.91 -17.64
CA GLU A 270 5.94 10.39 -17.99
C GLU A 270 5.90 11.13 -19.34
N PRO A 271 6.84 12.04 -19.68
CA PRO A 271 6.87 12.70 -20.98
C PRO A 271 7.01 11.72 -22.15
N THR A 272 7.82 10.67 -22.01
CA THR A 272 8.05 9.67 -23.06
C THR A 272 6.87 8.72 -23.20
N ALA A 273 6.29 8.29 -22.08
CA ALA A 273 5.10 7.43 -22.07
C ALA A 273 3.86 8.14 -22.66
N SER A 274 3.74 9.47 -22.49
CA SER A 274 2.62 10.26 -23.04
C SER A 274 2.48 10.19 -24.57
N ARG A 275 3.54 9.79 -25.28
CA ARG A 275 3.57 9.61 -26.74
C ARG A 275 3.35 8.16 -27.18
N GLY A 276 3.08 7.26 -26.23
CA GLY A 276 2.91 5.81 -26.43
C GLY A 276 1.45 5.36 -26.49
N LEU A 277 1.26 4.06 -26.27
CA LEU A 277 -0.07 3.46 -26.13
C LEU A 277 -0.75 3.97 -24.86
N VAL A 278 -2.03 4.33 -24.96
CA VAL A 278 -2.86 4.73 -23.82
C VAL A 278 -3.96 3.70 -23.62
N ILE A 279 -4.00 3.12 -22.42
CA ILE A 279 -5.12 2.31 -21.95
C ILE A 279 -5.91 3.19 -20.97
N LYS A 280 -7.17 3.48 -21.30
CA LYS A 280 -7.99 4.42 -20.52
C LYS A 280 -8.41 3.83 -19.18
N ASP A 281 -8.82 2.57 -19.20
CA ASP A 281 -9.33 1.89 -18.04
C ASP A 281 -8.27 0.89 -17.53
N GLY A 282 -7.68 1.17 -16.37
CA GLY A 282 -6.53 0.41 -15.86
C GLY A 282 -6.79 -1.10 -15.70
N HIS A 283 -8.05 -1.51 -15.53
CA HIS A 283 -8.41 -2.92 -15.43
C HIS A 283 -8.30 -3.69 -16.76
N GLU A 284 -8.25 -3.01 -17.90
CA GLU A 284 -8.04 -3.60 -19.23
C GLU A 284 -6.56 -3.91 -19.52
N LEU A 285 -5.63 -3.29 -18.78
CA LEU A 285 -4.19 -3.47 -19.01
C LEU A 285 -3.74 -4.92 -18.84
N MET A 286 -4.35 -5.68 -17.93
CA MET A 286 -4.02 -7.10 -17.76
C MET A 286 -4.45 -7.93 -18.98
N ASP A 287 -5.63 -7.67 -19.55
CA ASP A 287 -6.05 -8.34 -20.78
C ASP A 287 -5.06 -8.03 -21.90
N TYR A 288 -4.65 -6.75 -22.04
CA TYR A 288 -3.63 -6.36 -23.02
C TYR A 288 -2.31 -7.10 -22.80
N PHE A 289 -1.77 -7.08 -21.58
CA PHE A 289 -0.47 -7.70 -21.25
C PHE A 289 -0.39 -9.20 -21.57
N LEU A 290 -1.46 -9.94 -21.25
CA LEU A 290 -1.49 -11.38 -21.49
C LEU A 290 -1.56 -11.73 -22.98
N HIS A 291 -2.28 -10.94 -23.78
CA HIS A 291 -2.55 -11.23 -25.19
C HIS A 291 -1.67 -10.47 -26.20
N SER A 292 -0.91 -9.46 -25.79
CA SER A 292 -0.02 -8.65 -26.66
C SER A 292 1.24 -9.37 -27.12
#